data_AF-A0A534K8Z0-F1
#
_entry.id   AF-A0A534K8Z0-F1
#
_cell.length_a   1.000
_cell.length_b   1.000
_cell.length_c   1.000
_cell.angle_alpha   90.00
_cell.angle_beta   90.00
_cell.angle_gamma   90.00
#
_symmetry.space_group_name_H-M   'P 1'
#
loop_
_entity.id
_entity.type
_entity.pdbx_description
1 polymer ?
#
loop_
_entity_poly.entity_id
_entity_poly.type
_entity_poly.pdbx_seq_one_letter_code
_entity_poly.pdbx_strand_id
1 'polypeptide(L)'
;MKKLLEAAKPREFKESVEVAVNLREVDLSVPKNRLDEEVVLPRGRGKPIRVCVFASGDLALKARAVADLVIQPQEIEEYASDKRKARELAMSY
;
A
#
# COMPACT_ATOMS: atom_id res chain seq x y z
N MET A 1 -20.60 6.19 -9.00
CA MET A 1 -20.75 5.48 -7.70
C MET A 1 -22.20 5.20 -7.32
N LYS A 2 -23.18 6.14 -7.40
CA LYS A 2 -24.57 5.91 -6.95
C LYS A 2 -25.20 4.59 -7.45
N LYS A 3 -25.21 4.34 -8.77
CA LYS A 3 -25.75 3.10 -9.35
C LYS A 3 -25.08 1.81 -8.84
N LEU A 4 -23.77 1.86 -8.54
CA LEU A 4 -23.03 0.71 -8.02
C LEU A 4 -23.43 0.42 -6.57
N LEU A 5 -23.56 1.48 -5.77
CA LEU A 5 -23.97 1.38 -4.36
C LEU A 5 -25.43 0.93 -4.22
N GLU A 6 -26.31 1.36 -5.14
CA GLU A 6 -27.72 0.97 -5.17
C GLU A 6 -27.93 -0.49 -5.60
N ALA A 7 -27.05 -1.01 -6.47
CA ALA A 7 -27.10 -2.40 -6.92
C ALA A 7 -26.40 -3.39 -5.97
N ALA A 8 -25.61 -2.89 -5.01
CA ALA A 8 -24.88 -3.72 -4.07
C ALA A 8 -25.82 -4.35 -3.03
N LYS A 9 -25.64 -5.65 -2.76
CA LYS A 9 -26.39 -6.34 -1.70
C LYS A 9 -25.83 -5.93 -0.33
N PRO A 10 -26.67 -5.74 0.70
CA PRO A 10 -26.21 -5.35 2.03
C PRO A 10 -25.30 -6.44 2.62
N ARG A 11 -24.22 -5.99 3.27
CA ARG A 11 -23.24 -6.81 4.00
C ARG A 11 -23.00 -6.21 5.38
N GLU A 12 -22.56 -7.03 6.34
CA GLU A 12 -22.25 -6.59 7.70
C GLU A 12 -20.85 -5.98 7.86
N PHE A 13 -20.14 -5.71 6.76
CA PHE A 13 -18.81 -5.12 6.76
C PHE A 13 -18.68 -3.99 5.72
N LYS A 14 -17.72 -3.08 5.94
CA LYS A 14 -17.43 -1.99 5.00
C LYS A 14 -16.72 -2.53 3.75
N GLU A 15 -17.42 -2.45 2.63
CA GLU A 15 -16.93 -2.87 1.31
C GLU A 15 -15.97 -1.83 0.70
N SER A 16 -15.03 -2.32 -0.10
CA SER A 16 -14.15 -1.50 -0.94
C SER A 16 -14.68 -1.52 -2.37
N VAL A 17 -14.49 -0.42 -3.11
CA VAL A 17 -14.82 -0.35 -4.54
C VAL A 17 -13.56 -0.66 -5.35
N GLU A 18 -13.66 -1.62 -6.26
CA GLU A 18 -12.60 -1.97 -7.20
C GLU A 18 -12.93 -1.46 -8.61
N VAL A 19 -11.89 -1.12 -9.37
CA VAL A 19 -12.00 -0.65 -10.76
C VAL A 19 -11.10 -1.51 -11.63
N ALA A 20 -11.69 -2.19 -12.61
CA ALA A 20 -10.97 -2.95 -13.63
C ALA A 20 -11.08 -2.21 -14.97
N VAL A 21 -9.96 -1.99 -15.64
CA VAL A 21 -9.88 -1.29 -16.93
C VAL A 21 -9.25 -2.21 -17.96
N ASN A 22 -9.96 -2.45 -19.06
CA ASN A 22 -9.44 -3.20 -20.19
C ASN A 22 -8.83 -2.24 -21.21
N LEU A 23 -7.51 -2.35 -21.41
CA LEU A 23 -6.79 -1.58 -22.41
C LEU A 23 -6.84 -2.34 -23.76
N ARG A 24 -7.24 -1.64 -24.82
CA ARG A 24 -7.17 -2.15 -26.20
C ARG A 24 -5.97 -1.48 -26.88
N GLU A 25 -5.32 -2.21 -27.79
CA GLU A 25 -4.19 -1.71 -28.60
C GLU A 25 -2.90 -1.40 -27.83
N VAL A 26 -2.74 -1.93 -26.61
CA VAL A 26 -1.50 -1.82 -25.84
C VAL A 26 -0.85 -3.20 -25.72
N ASP A 27 0.35 -3.36 -26.27
CA ASP A 27 1.16 -4.55 -26.06
C ASP A 27 2.00 -4.41 -24.79
N LEU A 28 1.59 -5.09 -23.72
CA LEU A 28 2.27 -5.12 -22.41
C LEU A 28 3.57 -5.96 -22.41
N SER A 29 3.83 -6.70 -23.49
CA SER A 29 5.09 -7.43 -23.69
C SER A 29 6.26 -6.46 -23.87
N VAL A 30 5.98 -5.28 -24.45
CA VAL A 30 6.95 -4.19 -24.57
C VAL A 30 7.05 -3.49 -23.20
N PRO A 31 8.21 -3.51 -22.52
CA PRO A 31 8.34 -2.96 -21.17
C PRO A 31 7.93 -1.49 -21.05
N LYS A 32 8.15 -0.70 -22.10
CA LYS A 32 7.80 0.72 -22.16
C LYS A 32 6.29 1.00 -22.07
N ASN A 33 5.47 0.01 -22.44
CA ASN A 33 4.02 0.13 -22.41
C ASN A 33 3.41 -0.30 -21.07
N ARG A 34 4.22 -0.82 -20.14
CA ARG A 34 3.75 -1.18 -18.80
C ARG A 34 3.45 0.09 -18.01
N LEU A 35 2.29 0.11 -17.37
CA LEU A 35 1.87 1.20 -16.52
C LEU A 35 2.24 0.87 -15.07
N ASP A 36 3.18 1.62 -14.51
CA ASP A 36 3.58 1.56 -13.10
C ASP A 36 3.55 2.98 -12.54
N GLU A 37 2.34 3.43 -12.19
CA GLU A 37 2.06 4.81 -11.79
C GLU A 37 1.38 4.85 -10.43
N GLU A 38 1.86 5.76 -9.58
CA GLU A 38 1.28 6.02 -8.26
C GLU A 38 0.37 7.26 -8.31
N VAL A 39 -0.91 7.09 -7.97
CA VAL A 39 -1.88 8.18 -7.96
C VAL A 39 -2.42 8.40 -6.55
N VAL A 40 -2.29 9.63 -6.06
CA VAL A 40 -2.86 10.03 -4.77
C VAL A 40 -4.37 10.24 -4.92
N LEU A 41 -5.15 9.46 -4.18
CA LEU A 41 -6.61 9.61 -4.18
C LEU A 41 -7.03 10.86 -3.40
N PRO A 42 -7.85 11.77 -3.98
CA PRO A 42 -8.19 13.06 -3.37
C PRO A 42 -9.00 12.94 -2.07
N ARG A 43 -9.63 11.79 -1.82
CA ARG A 43 -10.40 11.50 -0.60
C ARG A 43 -9.85 10.29 0.17
N GLY A 44 -8.65 9.81 -0.19
CA GLY A 44 -8.07 8.59 0.36
C GLY A 44 -8.83 7.32 0.00
N ARG A 45 -8.39 6.19 0.58
CA ARG A 45 -8.96 4.85 0.32
C ARG A 45 -10.12 4.47 1.24
N GLY A 46 -10.48 5.33 2.20
CA GLY A 46 -11.50 5.05 3.22
C GLY A 46 -11.10 4.08 4.33
N LYS A 47 -9.94 3.42 4.23
CA LYS A 47 -9.28 2.66 5.30
C LYS A 47 -7.87 3.23 5.50
N PRO A 48 -7.39 3.34 6.76
CA PRO A 48 -6.01 3.74 7.01
C PRO A 48 -5.07 2.71 6.41
N ILE A 49 -4.04 3.18 5.71
CA ILE A 49 -2.94 2.36 5.24
C ILE A 49 -1.90 2.35 6.35
N ARG A 50 -1.39 1.18 6.69
CA ARG A 50 -0.26 1.08 7.61
C ARG A 50 1.01 1.35 6.84
N VAL A 51 1.87 2.22 7.35
CA VAL A 51 3.12 2.60 6.67
C VAL A 51 4.30 2.33 7.58
N CYS A 52 5.25 1.56 7.07
CA CYS A 52 6.56 1.36 7.68
C CYS A 52 7.61 2.21 6.96
N VAL A 53 8.45 2.92 7.72
CA VAL A 53 9.50 3.79 7.18
C VAL A 53 10.87 3.35 7.71
N PHE A 54 11.84 3.20 6.81
CA PHE A 54 13.24 3.05 7.19
C PHE A 54 13.87 4.43 7.37
N ALA A 55 14.29 4.77 8.59
CA ALA A 55 14.85 6.08 8.88
C ALA A 55 15.82 6.07 10.06
N SER A 56 16.75 7.01 10.08
CA SER A 56 17.72 7.21 11.16
C SER A 56 17.77 8.68 11.62
N GLY A 57 18.33 8.93 12.80
CA GLY A 57 18.54 10.28 13.33
C GLY A 57 17.25 11.12 13.42
N ASP A 58 17.33 12.36 12.96
CA ASP A 58 16.21 13.32 12.98
C ASP A 58 15.01 12.87 12.12
N LEU A 59 15.27 12.17 11.00
CA LEU A 59 14.22 11.63 10.15
C LEU A 59 13.40 10.56 10.89
N ALA A 60 14.05 9.73 11.72
CA ALA A 60 13.36 8.72 12.51
C ALA A 60 12.43 9.37 13.55
N LEU A 61 12.83 10.49 14.16
CA LEU A 61 11.99 11.20 15.13
C LEU A 61 10.75 11.80 14.46
N LYS A 62 10.92 12.43 13.29
CA LYS A 62 9.80 12.96 12.49
C LYS A 62 8.89 11.85 11.98
N ALA A 63 9.45 10.74 11.50
CA ALA A 63 8.69 9.61 10.99
C ALA A 63 7.85 8.94 12.09
N ARG A 64 8.34 8.85 13.33
CA ARG A 64 7.59 8.28 14.46
C ARG A 64 6.28 9.01 14.77
N ALA A 65 6.14 10.27 14.33
CA ALA A 65 4.91 11.05 14.52
C ALA A 65 3.82 10.73 13.47
N VAL A 66 4.17 10.05 12.36
CA VAL A 66 3.29 9.88 11.20
C VAL A 66 3.21 8.43 10.72
N ALA A 67 4.29 7.66 10.83
CA ALA A 67 4.38 6.26 10.42
C ALA A 67 3.95 5.32 11.56
N ASP A 68 3.35 4.18 11.20
CA ASP A 68 2.96 3.14 12.15
C ASP A 68 4.17 2.37 12.68
N LEU A 69 5.23 2.27 11.87
CA LEU A 69 6.49 1.62 12.25
C LEU A 69 7.68 2.38 11.66
N VAL A 70 8.74 2.55 12.46
CA VAL A 70 10.01 3.09 12.01
C VAL A 70 11.11 2.09 12.31
N ILE A 71 11.78 1.59 11.26
CA ILE A 71 12.88 0.64 11.37
C ILE A 71 14.20 1.41 11.23
N GLN A 72 15.05 1.30 12.24
CA GLN A 72 16.37 1.90 12.22
C GLN A 72 17.40 0.97 11.55
N PRO A 73 18.53 1.51 11.05
CA PRO A 73 19.53 0.71 10.35
C PRO A 73 20.04 -0.51 11.14
N GLN A 74 20.11 -0.41 12.47
CA GLN A 74 20.56 -1.51 13.34
C GLN A 74 19.57 -2.68 13.37
N GLU A 75 18.28 -2.39 13.18
CA GLU A 75 17.21 -3.40 13.20
C GLU A 75 17.10 -4.11 11.85
N ILE A 76 17.64 -3.54 10.77
CA ILE A 76 17.59 -4.14 9.42
C ILE A 76 18.28 -5.50 9.38
N GLU A 77 19.39 -5.66 10.10
CA GLU A 77 20.14 -6.94 10.16
C GLU A 77 19.29 -8.07 10.78
N GLU A 78 18.42 -7.74 11.73
CA GLU A 78 17.50 -8.70 12.34
C GLU A 78 16.48 -9.21 11.31
N TYR A 79 15.89 -8.31 10.51
CA TYR A 79 14.98 -8.70 9.44
C TYR A 79 15.70 -9.43 8.29
N ALA A 80 16.96 -9.10 8.02
CA ALA A 80 17.77 -9.78 7.01
C ALA A 80 18.09 -11.23 7.41
N SER A 81 18.36 -11.46 8.70
CA SER A 81 18.68 -12.79 9.24
C SER A 81 17.43 -13.66 9.43
N ASP A 82 16.27 -13.08 9.76
CA ASP A 82 15.00 -13.80 9.91
C ASP A 82 14.03 -13.54 8.74
N LYS A 83 14.07 -14.46 7.76
CA LYS A 83 13.17 -14.43 6.59
C LYS A 83 11.68 -14.52 6.94
N ARG A 84 11.32 -15.09 8.10
CA ARG A 84 9.91 -15.16 8.52
C ARG A 84 9.44 -13.78 8.96
N LYS A 85 10.21 -13.11 9.83
CA LYS A 85 9.94 -11.74 10.26
C LYS A 85 9.87 -10.77 9.08
N ALA A 86 10.79 -10.88 8.12
CA ALA A 86 10.77 -10.02 6.92
C ALA A 86 9.49 -10.20 6.07
N ARG A 87 8.98 -11.42 5.95
CA ARG A 87 7.72 -11.69 5.24
C ARG A 87 6.52 -11.15 5.99
N GLU A 88 6.48 -11.32 7.32
CA GLU A 88 5.42 -10.78 8.16
C GLU A 88 5.36 -9.25 8.09
N LEU A 89 6.52 -8.59 8.09
CA LEU A 89 6.64 -7.15 7.90
C LEU A 89 6.03 -6.72 6.56
N ALA A 90 6.41 -7.37 5.46
CA ALA A 90 5.93 -7.05 4.11
C ALA A 90 4.44 -7.35 3.87
N MET A 91 3.81 -8.19 4.71
CA MET A 91 2.38 -8.49 4.63
C MET A 91 1.52 -7.59 5.52
N SER A 92 2.12 -6.95 6.53
CA SER A 92 1.40 -6.21 7.58
C SER A 92 1.37 -4.70 7.37
N TYR A 93 2.29 -4.18 6.55
CA TYR A 93 2.48 -2.78 6.20
C TYR A 93 2.62 -2.69 4.68
#